data_AF-A0A532DTC2-F1
#
_entry.id   AF-A0A532DTC2-F1
#
_cell.length_a   1.000
_cell.length_b   1.000
_cell.length_c   1.000
_cell.angle_alpha   90.00
_cell.angle_beta   90.00
_cell.angle_gamma   90.00
#
_symmetry.space_group_name_H-M   'P 1'
#
loop_
_entity.id
_entity.type
_entity.pdbx_description
1 polymer ?
#
loop_
_entity_poly.entity_id
_entity_poly.type
_entity_poly.pdbx_seq_one_letter_code
_entity_poly.pdbx_strand_id
1 'polypeptide(L)'
;MGTRGAHCCAMVQGVPRQMALAKTAVRFVGQSRIQVDGRNYTPDCSGFVRGVYASQLVDLYGGLGELDGGNGVGRIFTHVVEHGRIHYGPIVHPGDLVFFHNTWDFNRDGLPNDPLTHVGVVEKVDLDGTVVFVSSVSAGIERYRMNLKHPDTRKAPDGRVLNDFLRRKHVGDASGTYYLAGRLFAAFGTLAQ
;
A
#
# COMPACT_ATOMS: atom_id res chain seq x y z
N MET A 1 -12.91 -5.72 -43.87
CA MET A 1 -11.44 -5.64 -43.69
C MET A 1 -11.18 -4.67 -42.55
N GLY A 2 -10.71 -5.20 -41.42
CA GLY A 2 -10.60 -4.47 -40.15
C GLY A 2 -9.44 -3.48 -40.13
N THR A 3 -9.70 -2.28 -39.64
CA THR A 3 -8.67 -1.31 -39.26
C THR A 3 -8.16 -1.66 -37.87
N ARG A 4 -6.85 -1.91 -37.83
CA ARG A 4 -6.06 -2.32 -36.68
C ARG A 4 -5.90 -1.18 -35.67
N GLY A 5 -6.15 -1.52 -34.41
CA GLY A 5 -5.39 -1.13 -33.23
C GLY A 5 -4.76 0.26 -33.19
N ALA A 6 -5.43 1.19 -32.52
CA ALA A 6 -4.79 2.36 -31.94
C ALA A 6 -5.14 2.43 -30.44
N HIS A 7 -4.10 2.56 -29.62
CA HIS A 7 -4.12 2.95 -28.20
C HIS A 7 -4.29 1.87 -27.13
N CYS A 8 -3.40 0.88 -27.12
CA CYS A 8 -3.12 0.05 -25.93
C CYS A 8 -1.88 0.58 -25.19
N CYS A 9 -1.91 1.84 -24.75
CA CYS A 9 -0.94 2.40 -23.80
C CYS A 9 -1.45 3.73 -23.24
N ALA A 10 -2.71 3.76 -22.78
CA ALA A 10 -3.14 4.84 -21.89
C ALA A 10 -2.47 4.58 -20.54
N MET A 11 -1.37 5.29 -20.25
CA MET A 11 -0.99 5.54 -18.86
C MET A 11 -2.24 6.10 -18.20
N VAL A 12 -2.89 5.33 -17.33
CA VAL A 12 -4.11 5.80 -16.66
C VAL A 12 -3.67 6.88 -15.68
N GLN A 13 -3.75 8.14 -16.11
CA GLN A 13 -3.63 9.26 -15.21
C GLN A 13 -4.79 9.14 -14.21
N GLY A 14 -4.47 8.97 -12.92
CA GLY A 14 -5.49 8.95 -11.89
C GLY A 14 -6.32 10.23 -11.94
N VAL A 15 -7.57 10.18 -11.46
CA VAL A 15 -8.39 11.38 -11.36
C VAL A 15 -7.67 12.45 -10.51
N PRO A 16 -7.94 13.75 -10.67
CA PRO A 16 -7.17 14.82 -10.01
C PRO A 16 -6.97 14.62 -8.49
N ARG A 17 -8.00 14.09 -7.81
CA ARG A 17 -7.96 13.74 -6.38
C ARG A 17 -6.97 12.62 -6.06
N GLN A 18 -6.98 11.54 -6.84
CA GLN A 18 -6.06 10.40 -6.72
C GLN A 18 -4.59 10.84 -6.89
N MET A 19 -4.35 11.68 -7.90
CA MET A 19 -3.03 12.28 -8.11
C MET A 19 -2.61 13.20 -6.96
N ALA A 20 -3.55 13.92 -6.33
CA ALA A 20 -3.27 14.75 -5.15
C ALA A 20 -2.86 13.88 -3.95
N LEU A 21 -3.56 12.76 -3.69
CA LEU A 21 -3.19 11.81 -2.64
C LEU A 21 -1.78 11.25 -2.84
N ALA A 22 -1.45 10.81 -4.06
CA ALA A 22 -0.11 10.32 -4.39
C ALA A 22 0.98 11.39 -4.15
N LYS A 23 0.73 12.63 -4.58
CA LYS A 23 1.64 13.76 -4.36
C LYS A 23 1.82 14.05 -2.86
N THR A 24 0.75 14.03 -2.08
CA THR A 24 0.82 14.19 -0.62
C THR A 24 1.64 13.08 0.02
N ALA A 25 1.41 11.82 -0.36
CA ALA A 25 2.19 10.67 0.13
C ALA A 25 3.69 10.85 -0.13
N VAL A 26 4.06 11.28 -1.35
CA VAL A 26 5.46 11.55 -1.72
C VAL A 26 6.11 12.65 -0.87
N ARG A 27 5.38 13.70 -0.48
CA ARG A 27 5.92 14.79 0.34
C ARG A 27 6.38 14.32 1.72
N PHE A 28 5.80 13.24 2.24
CA PHE A 28 6.17 12.66 3.53
C PHE A 28 7.42 11.77 3.47
N VAL A 29 7.93 11.39 2.29
CA VAL A 29 9.11 10.54 2.18
C VAL A 29 10.31 11.20 2.89
N GLY A 30 10.97 10.44 3.76
CA GLY A 30 12.09 10.92 4.59
C GLY A 30 11.67 11.68 5.85
N GLN A 31 10.37 11.88 6.09
CA GLN A 31 9.88 12.49 7.32
C GLN A 31 9.62 11.43 8.41
N SER A 32 9.71 11.85 9.67
CA SER A 32 9.41 11.03 10.85
C SER A 32 8.10 11.43 11.55
N ARG A 33 7.49 12.54 11.14
CA ARG A 33 6.24 13.06 11.69
C ARG A 33 5.20 13.17 10.59
N ILE A 34 3.95 12.92 10.97
CA ILE A 34 2.81 12.92 10.06
C ILE A 34 1.85 13.98 10.58
N GLN A 35 1.97 15.18 10.03
CA GLN A 35 1.13 16.32 10.39
C GLN A 35 0.44 16.87 9.15
N VAL A 36 -0.88 17.00 9.23
CA VAL A 36 -1.73 17.56 8.17
C VAL A 36 -2.71 18.52 8.82
N ASP A 37 -2.75 19.76 8.32
CA ASP A 37 -3.62 20.83 8.82
C ASP A 37 -3.59 21.00 10.35
N GLY A 38 -2.38 20.93 10.92
CA GLY A 38 -2.16 21.06 12.37
C GLY A 38 -2.43 19.79 13.19
N ARG A 39 -3.09 18.77 12.62
CA ARG A 39 -3.36 17.49 13.28
C ARG A 39 -2.20 16.52 13.14
N ASN A 40 -1.77 15.93 14.25
CA ASN A 40 -0.77 14.87 14.28
C ASN A 40 -1.43 13.50 14.12
N TYR A 41 -0.76 12.62 13.38
CA TYR A 41 -1.13 11.21 13.21
C TYR A 41 -0.05 10.32 13.82
N THR A 42 -0.46 9.12 14.26
CA THR A 42 0.46 8.10 14.76
C THR A 42 1.53 7.80 13.71
N PRO A 43 2.83 7.74 14.07
CA PRO A 43 3.92 7.48 13.13
C PRO A 43 4.01 5.99 12.75
N ASP A 44 2.93 5.44 12.22
CA ASP A 44 2.82 4.07 11.71
C ASP A 44 2.18 4.06 10.31
N CYS A 45 2.07 2.88 9.69
CA CYS A 45 1.49 2.74 8.36
C CYS A 45 0.03 3.23 8.27
N SER A 46 -0.78 3.01 9.31
CA SER A 46 -2.18 3.41 9.32
C SER A 46 -2.34 4.92 9.52
N GLY A 47 -1.59 5.50 10.46
CA GLY A 47 -1.55 6.94 10.70
C GLY A 47 -1.02 7.71 9.49
N PHE A 48 -0.03 7.16 8.79
CA PHE A 48 0.45 7.69 7.51
C PHE A 48 -0.67 7.80 6.48
N VAL A 49 -1.34 6.69 6.19
CA VAL A 49 -2.40 6.65 5.19
C VAL A 49 -3.57 7.57 5.59
N ARG A 50 -3.93 7.60 6.87
CA ARG A 50 -4.95 8.54 7.40
C ARG A 50 -4.55 9.99 7.20
N GLY A 51 -3.29 10.36 7.45
CA GLY A 51 -2.78 11.71 7.20
C GLY A 51 -2.90 12.09 5.72
N VAL A 52 -2.45 11.20 4.82
CA VAL A 52 -2.54 11.43 3.37
C VAL A 52 -3.99 11.67 2.92
N TYR A 53 -4.93 10.83 3.35
CA TYR A 53 -6.34 10.94 2.96
C TYR A 53 -7.06 12.12 3.60
N ALA A 54 -6.68 12.51 4.82
CA ALA A 54 -7.21 13.70 5.47
C ALA A 54 -6.88 14.99 4.70
N SER A 55 -5.76 15.03 3.95
CA SER A 55 -5.43 16.17 3.07
C SER A 55 -6.45 16.38 1.94
N GLN A 56 -7.33 15.41 1.71
CA GLN A 56 -8.45 15.47 0.77
C GLN A 56 -9.81 15.30 1.49
N LEU A 57 -9.85 15.67 2.77
CA LEU A 57 -11.02 15.66 3.65
C LEU A 57 -11.69 14.28 3.78
N VAL A 58 -10.91 13.20 3.65
CA VAL A 58 -11.39 11.82 3.90
C VAL A 58 -10.90 11.34 5.25
N ASP A 59 -11.84 11.02 6.14
CA ASP A 59 -11.52 10.28 7.37
C ASP A 59 -11.73 8.78 7.14
N LEU A 60 -10.63 8.04 6.95
CA LEU A 60 -10.65 6.59 6.73
C LEU A 60 -11.13 5.79 7.95
N TYR A 61 -11.27 6.42 9.12
CA TYR A 61 -11.89 5.81 10.30
C TYR A 61 -13.31 6.31 10.54
N GLY A 62 -13.80 7.27 9.75
CA GLY A 62 -15.13 7.85 9.90
C GLY A 62 -16.22 6.80 9.71
N GLY A 63 -17.27 6.87 10.53
CA GLY A 63 -18.38 5.93 10.52
C GLY A 63 -18.09 4.57 11.18
N LEU A 64 -16.81 4.25 11.45
CA LEU A 64 -16.42 3.04 12.14
C LEU A 64 -16.43 3.29 13.66
N GLY A 65 -17.08 2.40 14.42
CA GLY A 65 -17.11 2.43 15.88
C GLY A 65 -15.73 2.28 16.55
N GLU A 66 -15.71 2.18 17.88
CA GLU A 66 -14.47 1.91 18.62
C GLU A 66 -13.89 0.53 18.27
N LEU A 67 -12.57 0.41 18.34
CA LEU A 67 -11.87 -0.83 18.07
C LEU A 67 -11.84 -1.72 19.32
N ASP A 68 -12.47 -2.89 19.24
CA ASP A 68 -12.17 -3.99 20.15
C ASP A 68 -11.01 -4.82 19.59
N GLY A 69 -9.78 -4.42 19.92
CA GLY A 69 -8.56 -5.25 19.70
C GLY A 69 -8.07 -5.40 18.25
N GLY A 70 -8.70 -4.77 17.25
CA GLY A 70 -8.29 -4.84 15.85
C GLY A 70 -7.11 -3.91 15.48
N ASN A 71 -6.41 -4.20 14.38
CA ASN A 71 -5.34 -3.34 13.87
C ASN A 71 -5.88 -2.20 12.99
N GLY A 72 -5.14 -1.09 12.90
CA GLY A 72 -5.58 0.10 12.15
C GLY A 72 -5.74 -0.14 10.64
N VAL A 73 -4.98 -1.08 10.08
CA VAL A 73 -5.02 -1.45 8.67
C VAL A 73 -6.37 -2.11 8.32
N GLY A 74 -6.85 -2.98 9.19
CA GLY A 74 -8.16 -3.63 9.07
C GLY A 74 -9.30 -2.61 9.01
N ARG A 75 -9.24 -1.53 9.80
CA ARG A 75 -10.24 -0.44 9.71
C ARG A 75 -10.22 0.25 8.36
N ILE A 76 -9.03 0.59 7.86
CA ILE A 76 -8.90 1.24 6.56
C ILE A 76 -9.45 0.31 5.48
N PHE A 77 -9.15 -0.99 5.56
CA PHE A 77 -9.69 -1.97 4.63
C PHE A 77 -11.22 -2.03 4.68
N THR A 78 -11.82 -2.10 5.87
CA THR A 78 -13.29 -2.07 6.05
C THR A 78 -13.90 -0.80 5.46
N HIS A 79 -13.31 0.36 5.73
CA HIS A 79 -13.80 1.63 5.17
C HIS A 79 -13.77 1.62 3.63
N VAL A 80 -12.74 1.02 3.01
CA VAL A 80 -12.66 0.89 1.56
C VAL A 80 -13.69 -0.11 1.02
N VAL A 81 -14.02 -1.16 1.76
CA VAL A 81 -15.10 -2.09 1.40
C VAL A 81 -16.44 -1.36 1.39
N GLU A 82 -16.70 -0.49 2.37
CA GLU A 82 -17.97 0.24 2.51
C GLU A 82 -18.11 1.41 1.53
N HIS A 83 -17.01 2.11 1.23
CA HIS A 83 -17.01 3.37 0.49
C HIS A 83 -16.22 3.33 -0.82
N GLY A 84 -15.86 2.14 -1.29
CA GLY A 84 -15.00 1.99 -2.45
C GLY A 84 -15.05 0.59 -3.03
N ARG A 85 -13.89 0.11 -3.47
CA ARG A 85 -13.71 -1.24 -4.00
C ARG A 85 -12.36 -1.81 -3.58
N ILE A 86 -12.37 -3.10 -3.29
CA ILE A 86 -11.18 -3.93 -3.17
C ILE A 86 -10.95 -4.65 -4.50
N HIS A 87 -9.71 -4.69 -4.99
CA HIS A 87 -9.36 -5.41 -6.22
C HIS A 87 -7.92 -5.94 -6.17
N TYR A 88 -7.61 -6.86 -7.08
CA TYR A 88 -6.33 -7.59 -7.11
C TYR A 88 -5.47 -7.25 -8.35
N GLY A 89 -5.72 -6.08 -8.94
CA GLY A 89 -5.08 -5.62 -10.17
C GLY A 89 -5.74 -6.15 -11.45
N PRO A 90 -5.06 -6.12 -12.61
CA PRO A 90 -3.70 -5.59 -12.79
C PRO A 90 -3.64 -4.06 -12.81
N ILE A 91 -4.79 -3.39 -12.97
CA ILE A 91 -4.87 -1.93 -13.02
C ILE A 91 -5.01 -1.38 -11.59
N VAL A 92 -4.08 -0.50 -11.20
CA VAL A 92 -4.09 0.29 -9.97
C VAL A 92 -3.59 1.70 -10.31
N HIS A 93 -4.10 2.71 -9.60
CA HIS A 93 -3.83 4.11 -9.89
C HIS A 93 -3.02 4.78 -8.77
N PRO A 94 -2.27 5.85 -9.09
CA PRO A 94 -1.75 6.75 -8.08
C PRO A 94 -2.84 7.16 -7.08
N GLY A 95 -2.53 7.14 -5.79
CA GLY A 95 -3.44 7.47 -4.71
C GLY A 95 -4.32 6.32 -4.24
N ASP A 96 -4.35 5.17 -4.93
CA ASP A 96 -4.97 3.96 -4.40
C ASP A 96 -4.17 3.41 -3.21
N LEU A 97 -4.83 2.58 -2.38
CA LEU A 97 -4.20 1.87 -1.28
C LEU A 97 -3.66 0.52 -1.75
N VAL A 98 -2.57 0.08 -1.13
CA VAL A 98 -2.06 -1.28 -1.23
C VAL A 98 -1.95 -1.89 0.15
N PHE A 99 -2.52 -3.08 0.34
CA PHE A 99 -2.56 -3.81 1.59
C PHE A 99 -1.68 -5.04 1.54
N PHE A 100 -1.14 -5.45 2.70
CA PHE A 100 -0.28 -6.62 2.83
C PHE A 100 -0.64 -7.47 4.05
N HIS A 101 -0.48 -8.77 3.91
CA HIS A 101 -0.55 -9.75 4.99
C HIS A 101 0.84 -10.02 5.56
N ASN A 102 0.91 -10.56 6.79
CA ASN A 102 2.11 -11.21 7.34
C ASN A 102 3.42 -10.39 7.35
N THR A 103 3.36 -9.06 7.30
CA THR A 103 4.56 -8.19 7.31
C THR A 103 5.25 -8.16 8.67
N TRP A 104 4.54 -8.53 9.73
CA TRP A 104 5.04 -8.82 11.07
C TRP A 104 4.06 -9.76 11.77
N ASP A 105 4.52 -10.39 12.85
CA ASP A 105 3.74 -11.31 13.68
C ASP A 105 2.87 -10.51 14.68
N PHE A 106 1.61 -10.27 14.32
CA PHE A 106 0.69 -9.40 15.06
C PHE A 106 0.11 -10.10 16.29
N ASN A 107 -0.32 -11.35 16.14
CA ASN A 107 -0.90 -12.15 17.23
C ASN A 107 0.16 -12.82 18.14
N ARG A 108 1.45 -12.80 17.74
CA ARG A 108 2.60 -13.36 18.47
C ARG A 108 2.61 -14.88 18.59
N ASP A 109 2.04 -15.59 17.62
CA ASP A 109 2.06 -17.05 17.57
C ASP A 109 3.26 -17.62 16.78
N GLY A 110 4.07 -16.76 16.16
CA GLY A 110 5.25 -17.14 15.38
C GLY A 110 4.92 -17.67 13.98
N LEU A 111 3.67 -17.62 13.53
CA LEU A 111 3.21 -18.12 12.24
C LEU A 111 2.94 -16.96 11.26
N PRO A 112 3.07 -17.19 9.94
CA PRO A 112 2.71 -16.19 8.93
C PRO A 112 1.21 -16.24 8.62
N ASN A 113 0.35 -15.97 9.62
CA ASN A 113 -1.11 -16.09 9.53
C ASN A 113 -1.87 -14.82 9.94
N ASP A 114 -1.20 -13.67 10.01
CA ASP A 114 -1.81 -12.38 10.34
C ASP A 114 -2.29 -11.61 9.10
N PRO A 115 -3.62 -11.47 8.92
CA PRO A 115 -4.14 -10.71 7.81
C PRO A 115 -3.95 -9.20 8.02
N LEU A 116 -3.82 -8.44 6.91
CA LEU A 116 -3.90 -6.98 6.91
C LEU A 116 -2.97 -6.33 7.94
N THR A 117 -1.67 -6.62 7.87
CA THR A 117 -0.67 -6.13 8.83
C THR A 117 0.03 -4.85 8.38
N HIS A 118 -0.12 -4.47 7.11
CA HIS A 118 0.48 -3.26 6.56
C HIS A 118 -0.34 -2.67 5.41
N VAL A 119 -0.19 -1.36 5.22
CA VAL A 119 -0.84 -0.60 4.15
C VAL A 119 0.11 0.49 3.64
N GLY A 120 -0.02 0.87 2.38
CA GLY A 120 0.65 2.03 1.79
C GLY A 120 -0.22 2.74 0.76
N VAL A 121 0.26 3.88 0.26
CA VAL A 121 -0.37 4.65 -0.82
C VAL A 121 0.43 4.49 -2.10
N VAL A 122 -0.23 4.09 -3.18
CA VAL A 122 0.39 3.94 -4.50
C VAL A 122 0.82 5.31 -5.02
N GLU A 123 2.09 5.44 -5.36
CA GLU A 123 2.65 6.63 -6.01
C GLU A 123 2.46 6.55 -7.53
N LYS A 124 2.84 5.40 -8.12
CA LYS A 124 2.80 5.16 -9.56
C LYS A 124 2.96 3.68 -9.90
N VAL A 125 2.76 3.34 -11.17
CA VAL A 125 3.09 2.04 -11.75
C VAL A 125 4.08 2.25 -12.89
N ASP A 126 5.24 1.59 -12.81
CA ASP A 126 6.26 1.62 -13.85
C ASP A 126 5.85 0.73 -15.05
N LEU A 127 6.49 0.94 -16.21
CA LEU A 127 6.12 0.28 -17.48
C LEU A 127 6.18 -1.25 -17.42
N ASP A 128 7.02 -1.82 -16.56
CA ASP A 128 7.14 -3.27 -16.37
C ASP A 128 6.05 -3.86 -15.46
N GLY A 129 5.18 -3.02 -14.90
CA GLY A 129 4.14 -3.39 -13.94
C GLY A 129 4.60 -3.33 -12.49
N THR A 130 5.79 -2.79 -12.19
CA THR A 130 6.22 -2.56 -10.82
C THR A 130 5.43 -1.40 -10.22
N VAL A 131 4.69 -1.69 -9.16
CA VAL A 131 3.98 -0.69 -8.36
C VAL A 131 4.97 -0.06 -7.39
N VAL A 132 5.07 1.27 -7.44
CA VAL A 132 5.81 2.06 -6.47
C VAL A 132 4.80 2.67 -5.51
N PHE A 133 5.01 2.45 -4.21
CA PHE A 133 4.12 2.96 -3.16
C PHE A 133 4.93 3.54 -2.01
N VAL A 134 4.31 4.43 -1.25
CA VAL A 134 4.88 5.02 -0.05
C VAL A 134 4.22 4.38 1.16
N SER A 135 4.99 4.04 2.18
CA SER A 135 4.47 3.64 3.48
C SER A 135 5.39 4.03 4.63
N SER A 136 4.85 3.95 5.84
CA SER A 136 5.56 4.18 7.10
C SER A 136 5.85 2.86 7.79
N VAL A 137 7.11 2.62 8.10
CA VAL A 137 7.58 1.54 8.99
C VAL A 137 8.41 2.14 10.12
N SER A 138 8.94 1.32 11.02
CA SER A 138 9.75 1.81 12.15
C SER A 138 11.00 2.61 11.76
N ALA A 139 11.51 2.43 10.54
CA ALA A 139 12.63 3.20 9.99
C ALA A 139 12.22 4.59 9.44
N GLY A 140 10.92 4.85 9.26
CA GLY A 140 10.40 6.09 8.69
C GLY A 140 9.49 5.87 7.49
N ILE A 141 9.19 6.97 6.79
CA ILE A 141 8.32 6.98 5.60
C ILE A 141 9.18 6.86 4.35
N GLU A 142 9.02 5.78 3.61
CA GLU A 142 9.88 5.41 2.49
C GLU A 142 9.09 4.94 1.28
N ARG A 143 9.79 4.87 0.13
CA ARG A 143 9.28 4.28 -1.11
C ARG A 143 9.63 2.80 -1.18
N TYR A 144 8.65 2.00 -1.57
CA TYR A 144 8.74 0.57 -1.75
C TYR A 144 8.27 0.17 -3.15
N ARG A 145 8.76 -0.96 -3.62
CA ARG A 145 8.44 -1.55 -4.91
C ARG A 145 7.79 -2.91 -4.73
N MET A 146 6.81 -3.19 -5.57
CA MET A 146 6.14 -4.48 -5.65
C MET A 146 5.84 -4.82 -7.11
N ASN A 147 6.15 -6.03 -7.53
CA ASN A 147 5.82 -6.52 -8.86
C ASN A 147 5.11 -7.88 -8.76
N LEU A 148 3.81 -7.88 -9.07
CA LEU A 148 2.96 -9.07 -8.97
C LEU A 148 3.18 -10.09 -10.09
N LYS A 149 3.86 -9.72 -11.18
CA LYS A 149 4.26 -10.69 -12.23
C LYS A 149 5.46 -11.52 -11.79
N HIS A 150 6.25 -11.01 -10.85
CA HIS A 150 7.46 -11.65 -10.34
C HIS A 150 7.52 -11.61 -8.81
N PRO A 151 6.54 -12.17 -8.08
CA PRO A 151 6.37 -11.96 -6.64
C PRO A 151 7.54 -12.49 -5.80
N ASP A 152 8.25 -13.51 -6.27
CA ASP A 152 9.44 -14.09 -5.62
C ASP A 152 10.76 -13.40 -5.97
N THR A 153 10.74 -12.50 -6.95
CA THR A 153 11.96 -11.93 -7.49
C THR A 153 12.21 -10.57 -6.86
N ARG A 154 13.30 -10.45 -6.10
CA ARG A 154 13.70 -9.16 -5.53
C ARG A 154 14.22 -8.20 -6.61
N LYS A 155 15.13 -8.69 -7.46
CA LYS A 155 15.78 -7.90 -8.51
C LYS A 155 15.69 -8.62 -9.85
N ALA A 156 15.38 -7.87 -10.90
CA ALA A 156 15.48 -8.34 -12.28
C ALA A 156 16.95 -8.62 -12.67
N PRO A 157 17.20 -9.37 -13.75
CA PRO A 157 18.57 -9.65 -14.24
C PRO A 157 19.40 -8.39 -14.53
N ASP A 158 18.74 -7.29 -14.91
CA ASP A 158 19.36 -5.98 -15.15
C ASP A 158 19.63 -5.17 -13.87
N GLY A 159 19.37 -5.74 -12.69
CA GLY A 159 19.61 -5.13 -11.39
C GLY A 159 18.48 -4.25 -10.85
N ARG A 160 17.44 -3.95 -11.63
CA ARG A 160 16.28 -3.19 -11.16
C ARG A 160 15.56 -3.93 -10.03
N VAL A 161 15.17 -3.21 -8.99
CA VAL A 161 14.42 -3.77 -7.85
C VAL A 161 12.95 -3.93 -8.26
N LEU A 162 12.44 -5.16 -8.19
CA LEU A 162 11.05 -5.50 -8.48
C LEU A 162 10.20 -5.57 -7.21
N ASN A 163 10.77 -6.12 -6.12
CA ASN A 163 10.11 -6.24 -4.83
C ASN A 163 11.06 -5.83 -3.71
N ASP A 164 10.65 -4.86 -2.89
CA ASP A 164 11.33 -4.53 -1.65
C ASP A 164 10.93 -5.51 -0.53
N PHE A 165 11.74 -5.55 0.53
CA PHE A 165 11.41 -6.32 1.72
C PHE A 165 10.38 -5.53 2.55
N LEU A 166 9.27 -6.17 2.92
CA LEU A 166 8.28 -5.61 3.85
C LEU A 166 8.22 -6.34 5.19
N ARG A 167 8.86 -7.51 5.30
CA ARG A 167 9.04 -8.22 6.56
C ARG A 167 10.52 -8.30 6.88
N ARG A 168 10.87 -7.99 8.13
CA ARG A 168 12.21 -8.25 8.66
C ARG A 168 12.38 -9.75 8.88
N LYS A 169 13.49 -10.31 8.41
CA LYS A 169 13.85 -11.71 8.64
C LYS A 169 14.35 -11.91 10.08
N HIS A 170 13.83 -12.93 10.75
CA HIS A 170 14.25 -13.38 12.08
C HIS A 170 14.74 -14.83 12.02
N VAL A 171 15.62 -15.21 12.94
CA VAL A 171 16.20 -16.56 13.01
C VAL A 171 15.12 -17.62 13.27
N GLY A 172 14.07 -17.27 14.02
CA GLY A 172 12.96 -18.16 14.35
C GLY A 172 11.77 -18.11 13.40
N ASP A 173 11.86 -17.42 12.26
CA ASP A 173 10.74 -17.39 11.30
C ASP A 173 10.42 -18.80 10.81
N ALA A 174 9.14 -19.16 10.83
CA ALA A 174 8.67 -20.48 10.40
C ALA A 174 9.03 -20.77 8.93
N SER A 175 9.17 -22.06 8.60
CA SER A 175 9.34 -22.52 7.22
C SER A 175 8.19 -22.00 6.35
N GLY A 176 8.51 -21.44 5.18
CA GLY A 176 7.52 -20.84 4.27
C GLY A 176 7.19 -19.37 4.53
N THR A 177 7.84 -18.71 5.51
CA THR A 177 7.71 -17.26 5.71
C THR A 177 8.24 -16.49 4.49
N TYR A 178 7.38 -15.64 3.92
CA TYR A 178 7.75 -14.73 2.83
C TYR A 178 8.21 -13.36 3.35
N TYR A 179 9.03 -12.67 2.56
CA TYR A 179 9.62 -11.38 2.96
C TYR A 179 9.41 -10.26 1.94
N LEU A 180 9.18 -10.63 0.69
CA LEU A 180 9.08 -9.69 -0.44
C LEU A 180 7.65 -9.17 -0.57
N ALA A 181 7.53 -7.88 -0.90
CA ALA A 181 6.25 -7.19 -1.05
C ALA A 181 5.25 -7.97 -1.93
N GLY A 182 5.69 -8.48 -3.08
CA GLY A 182 4.83 -9.21 -4.02
C GLY A 182 4.25 -10.51 -3.46
N ARG A 183 4.95 -11.18 -2.54
CA ARG A 183 4.44 -12.39 -1.85
C ARG A 183 3.55 -12.06 -0.65
N LEU A 184 3.68 -10.85 -0.11
CA LEU A 184 2.91 -10.38 1.03
C LEU A 184 1.66 -9.59 0.62
N PHE A 185 1.47 -9.35 -0.68
CA PHE A 185 0.33 -8.62 -1.23
C PHE A 185 -1.00 -9.24 -0.79
N ALA A 186 -1.87 -8.40 -0.23
CA ALA A 186 -3.24 -8.75 0.11
C ALA A 186 -4.19 -8.29 -1.00
N ALA A 187 -4.30 -6.98 -1.20
CA ALA A 187 -5.19 -6.39 -2.18
C ALA A 187 -4.83 -4.92 -2.44
N PHE A 188 -5.42 -4.34 -3.48
CA PHE A 188 -5.52 -2.89 -3.65
C PHE A 188 -6.90 -2.39 -3.19
N GLY A 189 -6.94 -1.11 -2.82
CA GLY A 189 -8.16 -0.40 -2.47
C GLY A 189 -8.30 0.92 -3.21
N THR A 190 -9.43 1.13 -3.87
CA THR A 190 -9.80 2.42 -4.48
C THR A 190 -11.04 2.95 -3.78
N LEU A 191 -11.02 4.17 -3.24
CA LEU A 191 -12.25 4.81 -2.75
C LEU A 191 -13.12 5.28 -3.92
N ALA A 192 -14.43 5.17 -3.76
CA ALA A 192 -15.37 5.84 -4.64
C ALA A 192 -15.20 7.37 -4.49
N GLN A 193 -15.38 8.08 -5.60
CA GLN A 193 -15.19 9.53 -5.63
C GLN A 193 -16.32 10.26 -4.89
#